data_AF-A0A7C2QQK3-F1
#
_entry.id   AF-A0A7C2QQK3-F1
#
_cell.length_a   1.000
_cell.length_b   1.000
_cell.length_c   1.000
_cell.angle_alpha   90.00
_cell.angle_beta   90.00
_cell.angle_gamma   90.00
#
_symmetry.space_group_name_H-M   'P 1'
#
loop_
_entity.id
_entity.type
_entity.pdbx_description
1 polymer ?
#
loop_
_entity_poly.entity_id
_entity_poly.type
_entity_poly.pdbx_seq_one_letter_code
_entity_poly.pdbx_strand_id
1 'polypeptide(L)'
;MPRQHRATDARGARPAPAATLLRLLLAALLAAGQFALAPAAVAHEGHDHDQPTPLNLPIAPRVVAVTPDYELVGVLSGERRLTIFLHRYATNEPVRNAKLAVASGESAVEASRKEDGVFEAEAPWIATDEPLDLTFRLTLPDDQDILTGRLERPASAAEQAATPPFGALSERHVLAVAGGALMAGVLLALLIGAGLARRRGAGAAEPVSGDSAGSTPPANAKGRLLRRSIAVRVVVVAALAALLGRAGAAESADLPSLPPTTATDQPQRMPDGSLFVPKATQHLLAVRTMVAEETRAPRAVELVGTVIADPNSFGRVQAARPGRIEAPPGGLPFIGKRVEKGELLGVLQPYIEAADKANIESQIAEAEARIVKLRTILSRYNERPGAMPQVRIDEVEGELNALLRKRAELQPSLVAREEIRASVTGVVSAANVVAGQIVEAREVLFEIVDPQRYWVEAIAHDTSVTSSLGRAFAVTTGGERLALELAGLGPSLRQQAAPLMFRVTGGAPANLGVGKPLKVILQSTLEVRGIVLPASSLVRAPSGLPVVWVKTEAERFEPHTVRYEPLDGQRVLVVAGLAADMRVVTEGATLLNQIR
;
A
#
# COMPACT_ATOMS: atom_id res chain seq x y z
N MET A 1 43.39 49.70 -32.04
CA MET A 1 44.59 50.26 -31.35
C MET A 1 44.21 50.55 -29.91
N PRO A 2 45.12 50.45 -28.91
CA PRO A 2 46.55 50.07 -28.92
C PRO A 2 46.81 48.90 -27.93
N ARG A 3 47.99 48.35 -27.61
CA ARG A 3 49.41 48.40 -28.00
C ARG A 3 50.02 47.14 -27.33
N GLN A 4 50.78 46.32 -28.06
CA GLN A 4 52.22 46.14 -27.90
C GLN A 4 52.75 45.81 -26.49
N HIS A 5 53.42 44.66 -26.34
CA HIS A 5 54.88 44.57 -26.15
C HIS A 5 55.36 43.11 -26.21
N ARG A 6 56.21 42.76 -27.18
CA ARG A 6 57.69 42.62 -27.08
C ARG A 6 58.10 41.58 -26.01
N ALA A 7 58.44 40.37 -26.42
CA ALA A 7 59.74 39.94 -26.97
C ALA A 7 60.77 39.69 -25.88
N THR A 8 61.28 38.46 -25.81
CA THR A 8 62.71 38.18 -25.60
C THR A 8 63.00 36.71 -25.94
N ASP A 9 63.77 36.56 -27.00
CA ASP A 9 64.54 35.36 -27.33
C ASP A 9 65.69 35.23 -26.33
N ALA A 10 65.90 34.03 -25.76
CA ALA A 10 67.09 33.72 -24.99
C ALA A 10 67.60 32.32 -25.37
N ARG A 11 68.66 32.31 -26.20
CA ARG A 11 69.47 31.15 -26.52
C ARG A 11 70.14 30.61 -25.25
N GLY A 12 70.03 29.30 -25.02
CA GLY A 12 70.76 28.61 -23.95
C GLY A 12 70.96 27.12 -24.24
N ALA A 13 72.19 26.78 -24.65
CA ALA A 13 72.89 25.50 -24.53
C ALA A 13 72.11 24.18 -24.77
N ARG A 14 72.38 23.53 -25.92
CA ARG A 14 72.06 22.11 -26.15
C ARG A 14 73.07 21.20 -25.41
N PRO A 15 72.66 20.35 -24.46
CA PRO A 15 73.49 19.23 -24.01
C PRO A 15 73.49 18.08 -25.05
N ALA A 16 74.62 17.38 -25.13
CA ALA A 16 74.89 16.28 -26.06
C ALA A 16 73.80 15.18 -26.06
N PRO A 17 73.46 14.59 -27.23
CA PRO A 17 72.26 13.78 -27.41
C PRO A 17 72.23 12.51 -26.56
N ALA A 18 73.37 11.96 -26.14
CA ALA A 18 73.44 10.65 -25.48
C ALA A 18 72.88 10.64 -24.04
N ALA A 19 73.08 11.69 -23.24
CA ALA A 19 72.56 11.75 -21.87
C ALA A 19 71.06 12.07 -21.84
N THR A 20 70.57 12.82 -22.84
CA THR A 20 69.15 13.15 -23.02
C THR A 20 68.39 11.95 -23.58
N LEU A 21 68.97 11.18 -24.51
CA LEU A 21 68.41 9.92 -25.02
C LEU A 21 68.31 8.86 -23.92
N LEU A 22 69.32 8.71 -23.05
CA LEU A 22 69.26 7.75 -21.94
C LEU A 22 68.21 8.13 -20.89
N ARG A 23 68.06 9.44 -20.60
CA ARG A 23 67.00 9.93 -19.69
C ARG A 23 65.61 9.84 -20.31
N LEU A 24 65.48 10.03 -21.62
CA LEU A 24 64.23 9.80 -22.37
C LEU A 24 63.88 8.30 -22.46
N LEU A 25 64.86 7.41 -22.61
CA LEU A 25 64.67 5.96 -22.57
C LEU A 25 64.28 5.48 -21.17
N LEU A 26 64.89 6.03 -20.11
CA LEU A 26 64.53 5.69 -18.74
C LEU A 26 63.15 6.24 -18.37
N ALA A 27 62.80 7.46 -18.81
CA ALA A 27 61.47 8.04 -18.63
C ALA A 27 60.40 7.28 -19.45
N ALA A 28 60.74 6.82 -20.67
CA ALA A 28 59.87 5.98 -21.48
C ALA A 28 59.67 4.57 -20.86
N LEU A 29 60.69 3.98 -20.23
CA LEU A 29 60.56 2.72 -19.50
C LEU A 29 59.78 2.86 -18.19
N LEU A 30 59.92 3.99 -17.47
CA LEU A 30 59.11 4.29 -16.29
C LEU A 30 57.64 4.59 -16.65
N ALA A 31 57.39 5.27 -17.78
CA ALA A 31 56.04 5.48 -18.31
C ALA A 31 55.41 4.18 -18.84
N ALA A 32 56.20 3.31 -19.50
CA ALA A 32 55.75 1.99 -19.94
C ALA A 32 55.48 1.03 -18.75
N GLY A 33 56.25 1.15 -17.67
CA GLY A 33 56.02 0.41 -16.42
C GLY A 33 54.75 0.86 -15.67
N GLN A 34 54.39 2.15 -15.76
CA GLN A 34 53.12 2.65 -15.23
C GLN A 34 51.92 2.21 -16.08
N PHE A 35 52.11 1.95 -17.38
CA PHE A 35 51.11 1.34 -18.25
C PHE A 35 50.98 -0.19 -18.06
N ALA A 36 52.02 -0.86 -17.56
CA ALA A 36 52.02 -2.30 -17.29
C ALA A 36 51.49 -2.68 -15.89
N LEU A 37 51.33 -1.71 -14.98
CA LEU A 37 50.67 -1.90 -13.67
C LEU A 37 49.38 -1.08 -13.50
N ALA A 38 48.91 -0.41 -14.55
CA ALA A 38 47.50 -0.08 -14.62
C ALA A 38 46.73 -1.40 -14.78
N PRO A 39 45.67 -1.67 -13.98
CA PRO A 39 44.78 -2.77 -14.33
C PRO A 39 44.32 -2.48 -15.76
N ALA A 40 44.50 -3.45 -16.65
CA ALA A 40 43.83 -3.41 -17.93
C ALA A 40 42.35 -3.25 -17.62
N ALA A 41 41.82 -2.05 -17.86
CA ALA A 41 40.41 -1.88 -18.15
C ALA A 41 40.20 -2.66 -19.44
N VAL A 42 39.96 -3.96 -19.29
CA VAL A 42 39.31 -4.76 -20.30
C VAL A 42 37.96 -4.07 -20.47
N ALA A 43 37.77 -3.43 -21.62
CA ALA A 43 36.44 -3.21 -22.14
C ALA A 43 35.87 -4.61 -22.40
N HIS A 44 35.36 -5.23 -21.33
CA HIS A 44 34.52 -6.39 -21.43
C HIS A 44 33.17 -5.89 -21.95
N GLU A 45 32.53 -6.66 -22.82
CA GLU A 45 31.11 -6.49 -23.09
C GLU A 45 30.39 -6.25 -21.76
N GLY A 46 29.46 -5.31 -21.72
CA GLY A 46 28.59 -5.09 -20.57
C GLY A 46 27.79 -6.36 -20.33
N HIS A 47 28.41 -7.32 -19.65
CA HIS A 47 27.77 -8.45 -19.03
C HIS A 47 26.90 -7.86 -17.95
N ASP A 48 25.62 -8.10 -18.15
CA ASP A 48 24.52 -7.90 -17.24
C ASP A 48 24.99 -7.85 -15.78
N HIS A 49 24.65 -6.74 -15.14
CA HIS A 49 24.55 -6.66 -13.70
C HIS A 49 23.87 -7.91 -13.18
N ASP A 50 24.56 -8.64 -12.30
CA ASP A 50 24.01 -9.55 -11.30
C ASP A 50 22.60 -10.03 -11.64
N GLN A 51 22.45 -10.90 -12.65
CA GLN A 51 21.45 -11.92 -12.46
C GLN A 51 22.04 -12.79 -11.36
N PRO A 52 21.47 -12.79 -10.13
CA PRO A 52 21.86 -13.81 -9.18
C PRO A 52 21.75 -15.13 -9.93
N THR A 53 22.82 -15.94 -9.90
CA THR A 53 22.75 -17.33 -10.36
C THR A 53 21.43 -17.87 -9.83
N PRO A 54 20.51 -18.37 -10.68
CA PRO A 54 19.24 -18.85 -10.19
C PRO A 54 19.57 -19.80 -9.06
N LEU A 55 19.12 -19.44 -7.87
CA LEU A 55 19.18 -20.29 -6.70
C LEU A 55 18.23 -21.44 -7.02
N ASN A 56 18.68 -22.39 -7.85
CA ASN A 56 18.10 -23.72 -7.91
C ASN A 56 18.52 -24.39 -6.60
N LEU A 57 17.91 -23.90 -5.53
CA LEU A 57 18.01 -24.49 -4.22
C LEU A 57 17.58 -25.95 -4.39
N PRO A 58 18.34 -26.90 -3.83
CA PRO A 58 17.95 -28.29 -3.91
C PRO A 58 16.54 -28.42 -3.32
N ILE A 59 15.65 -29.00 -4.09
CA ILE A 59 14.26 -29.29 -3.75
C ILE A 59 14.23 -30.75 -3.26
N ALA A 60 13.59 -31.02 -2.11
CA ALA A 60 13.51 -32.38 -1.57
C ALA A 60 12.81 -33.35 -2.56
N PRO A 61 13.22 -34.63 -2.65
CA PRO A 61 12.53 -35.61 -3.47
C PRO A 61 11.03 -35.69 -3.14
N ARG A 62 10.19 -35.72 -4.17
CA ARG A 62 8.73 -35.70 -4.00
C ARG A 62 8.01 -36.54 -5.04
N VAL A 63 6.82 -36.96 -4.67
CA VAL A 63 5.86 -37.66 -5.51
C VAL A 63 4.61 -36.79 -5.62
N VAL A 64 4.09 -36.66 -6.84
CA VAL A 64 2.82 -35.99 -7.10
C VAL A 64 1.86 -37.02 -7.66
N ALA A 65 0.65 -37.06 -7.13
CA ALA A 65 -0.43 -37.92 -7.61
C ALA A 65 -1.74 -37.11 -7.64
N VAL A 66 -2.48 -37.22 -8.74
CA VAL A 66 -3.66 -36.39 -9.00
C VAL A 66 -4.80 -37.25 -9.54
N THR A 67 -5.99 -37.06 -8.99
CA THR A 67 -7.27 -37.59 -9.48
C THR A 67 -8.22 -36.41 -9.77
N PRO A 68 -9.41 -36.63 -10.36
CA PRO A 68 -10.34 -35.54 -10.63
C PRO A 68 -10.72 -34.72 -9.37
N ASP A 69 -10.78 -35.38 -8.21
CA ASP A 69 -11.22 -34.77 -6.95
C ASP A 69 -10.08 -34.42 -5.99
N TYR A 70 -8.93 -35.11 -6.11
CA TYR A 70 -7.86 -35.03 -5.13
C TYR A 70 -6.50 -34.74 -5.75
N GLU A 71 -5.70 -33.99 -5.02
CA GLU A 71 -4.31 -33.71 -5.34
C GLU A 71 -3.44 -34.04 -4.13
N LEU A 72 -2.46 -34.91 -4.33
CA LEU A 72 -1.55 -35.41 -3.31
C LEU A 72 -0.11 -35.06 -3.67
N VAL A 73 0.62 -34.54 -2.70
CA VAL A 73 2.08 -34.39 -2.77
C VAL A 73 2.70 -35.08 -1.57
N GLY A 74 3.57 -36.05 -1.81
CA GLY A 74 4.40 -36.67 -0.80
C GLY A 74 5.82 -36.13 -0.88
N VAL A 75 6.34 -35.56 0.20
CA VAL A 75 7.70 -35.01 0.29
C VAL A 75 8.55 -35.87 1.22
N LEU A 76 9.68 -36.37 0.72
CA LEU A 76 10.61 -37.15 1.50
C LEU A 76 11.28 -36.26 2.55
N SER A 77 11.04 -36.56 3.83
CA SER A 77 11.52 -35.80 4.99
C SER A 77 12.49 -36.67 5.80
N GLY A 78 13.80 -36.52 5.59
CA GLY A 78 14.80 -37.44 6.16
C GLY A 78 14.87 -38.78 5.39
N GLU A 79 15.42 -39.83 6.01
CA GLU A 79 15.75 -41.08 5.29
C GLU A 79 14.57 -42.07 5.13
N ARG A 80 13.53 -41.99 5.98
CA ARG A 80 12.47 -43.02 6.06
C ARG A 80 11.05 -42.48 6.17
N ARG A 81 10.89 -41.16 6.19
CA ARG A 81 9.59 -40.52 6.46
C ARG A 81 9.12 -39.77 5.24
N LEU A 82 7.88 -40.03 4.85
CA LEU A 82 7.17 -39.32 3.80
C LEU A 82 6.08 -38.46 4.43
N THR A 83 6.20 -37.15 4.28
CA THR A 83 5.18 -36.18 4.69
C THR A 83 4.24 -35.96 3.51
N ILE A 84 2.94 -36.20 3.71
CA ILE A 84 1.95 -36.25 2.63
C ILE A 84 0.93 -35.15 2.84
N PHE A 85 0.74 -34.34 1.82
CA PHE A 85 -0.25 -33.28 1.74
C PHE A 85 -1.36 -33.70 0.78
N LEU A 86 -2.57 -33.82 1.30
CA LEU A 86 -3.77 -34.22 0.56
C LEU A 86 -4.79 -33.07 0.55
N HIS A 87 -5.07 -32.56 -0.64
CA HIS A 87 -5.98 -31.43 -0.86
C HIS A 87 -7.02 -31.78 -1.93
N ARG A 88 -8.15 -31.07 -1.92
CA ARG A 88 -9.12 -31.10 -3.02
C ARG A 88 -8.50 -30.47 -4.27
N TYR A 89 -8.64 -31.13 -5.41
CA TYR A 89 -8.02 -30.68 -6.66
C TYR A 89 -8.49 -29.29 -7.10
N ALA A 90 -9.81 -29.06 -7.03
CA ALA A 90 -10.45 -27.81 -7.47
C ALA A 90 -10.24 -26.63 -6.50
N THR A 91 -10.40 -26.87 -5.19
CA THR A 91 -10.43 -25.80 -4.18
C THR A 91 -9.12 -25.58 -3.43
N ASN A 92 -8.17 -26.52 -3.56
CA ASN A 92 -6.96 -26.58 -2.76
C ASN A 92 -7.23 -26.59 -1.24
N GLU A 93 -8.41 -27.05 -0.82
CA GLU A 93 -8.75 -27.22 0.60
C GLU A 93 -8.14 -28.53 1.13
N PRO A 94 -7.58 -28.55 2.35
CA PRO A 94 -7.07 -29.77 2.95
C PRO A 94 -8.20 -30.76 3.21
N VAL A 95 -8.00 -32.04 2.88
CA VAL A 95 -9.03 -33.06 3.03
C VAL A 95 -9.19 -33.46 4.50
N ARG A 96 -10.42 -33.40 5.01
CA ARG A 96 -10.77 -33.73 6.40
C ARG A 96 -11.18 -35.19 6.53
N ASN A 97 -10.93 -35.78 7.71
CA ASN A 97 -11.43 -37.10 8.10
C ASN A 97 -11.07 -38.25 7.14
N ALA A 98 -9.96 -38.11 6.41
CA ALA A 98 -9.43 -39.16 5.55
C ALA A 98 -8.52 -40.11 6.34
N LYS A 99 -8.55 -41.39 5.94
CA LYS A 99 -7.50 -42.37 6.22
C LYS A 99 -6.69 -42.60 4.96
N LEU A 100 -5.38 -42.79 5.13
CA LEU A 100 -4.46 -42.92 4.01
C LEU A 100 -3.50 -44.08 4.28
N ALA A 101 -3.38 -45.00 3.32
CA ALA A 101 -2.35 -46.02 3.33
C ALA A 101 -1.42 -45.85 2.12
N VAL A 102 -0.12 -45.96 2.34
CA VAL A 102 0.90 -45.85 1.29
C VAL A 102 1.50 -47.23 1.05
N ALA A 103 1.58 -47.63 -0.22
CA ALA A 103 2.13 -48.91 -0.63
C ALA A 103 3.19 -48.75 -1.73
N SER A 104 4.17 -49.63 -1.70
CA SER A 104 5.16 -49.86 -2.75
C SER A 104 5.22 -51.36 -3.02
N GLY A 105 4.78 -51.80 -4.20
CA GLY A 105 4.60 -53.22 -4.50
C GLY A 105 3.65 -53.91 -3.51
N GLU A 106 4.12 -54.99 -2.87
CA GLU A 106 3.34 -55.76 -1.88
C GLU A 106 3.41 -55.18 -0.45
N SER A 107 4.31 -54.22 -0.19
CA SER A 107 4.49 -53.63 1.14
C SER A 107 3.62 -52.39 1.30
N ALA A 108 2.86 -52.31 2.40
CA ALA A 108 1.99 -51.18 2.71
C ALA A 108 2.12 -50.72 4.17
N VAL A 109 1.98 -49.41 4.40
CA VAL A 109 1.99 -48.77 5.72
C VAL A 109 0.83 -47.79 5.81
N GLU A 110 0.11 -47.79 6.94
CA GLU A 110 -0.92 -46.79 7.23
C GLU A 110 -0.27 -45.47 7.68
N ALA A 111 -0.66 -44.35 7.06
CA ALA A 111 -0.12 -43.04 7.37
C ALA A 111 -0.83 -42.43 8.59
N SER A 112 -0.04 -41.91 9.52
CA SER A 112 -0.54 -41.19 10.70
C SER A 112 -1.00 -39.79 10.29
N ARG A 113 -2.29 -39.48 10.45
CA ARG A 113 -2.81 -38.12 10.29
C ARG A 113 -2.23 -37.21 11.38
N LYS A 114 -1.69 -36.06 10.98
CA LYS A 114 -1.21 -35.01 11.89
C LYS A 114 -2.21 -33.87 11.98
N GLU A 115 -2.66 -33.40 10.83
CA GLU A 115 -3.60 -32.28 10.69
C GLU A 115 -4.60 -32.57 9.55
N ASP A 116 -5.54 -31.65 9.31
CA ASP A 116 -6.41 -31.72 8.13
C ASP A 116 -5.55 -31.73 6.86
N GLY A 117 -5.68 -32.78 6.04
CA GLY A 117 -4.91 -32.94 4.80
C GLY A 117 -3.39 -33.16 4.99
N VAL A 118 -2.89 -33.40 6.20
CA VAL A 118 -1.46 -33.67 6.45
C VAL A 118 -1.27 -35.01 7.15
N PHE A 119 -0.45 -35.87 6.54
CA PHE A 119 -0.17 -37.22 7.02
C PHE A 119 1.34 -37.48 7.04
N GLU A 120 1.79 -38.39 7.90
CA GLU A 120 3.16 -38.91 7.89
C GLU A 120 3.11 -40.43 7.76
N ALA A 121 3.91 -40.96 6.83
CA ALA A 121 4.16 -42.40 6.72
C ALA A 121 5.65 -42.65 6.94
N GLU A 122 5.97 -43.57 7.85
CA GLU A 122 7.34 -44.04 8.06
C GLU A 122 7.43 -45.49 7.59
N ALA A 123 8.29 -45.76 6.61
CA ALA A 123 8.42 -47.09 6.05
C ALA A 123 9.88 -47.42 5.70
N PRO A 124 10.37 -48.65 6.02
CA PRO A 124 11.74 -49.04 5.72
C PRO A 124 12.07 -49.03 4.22
N TRP A 125 11.09 -49.36 3.37
CA TRP A 125 11.24 -49.39 1.91
C TRP A 125 11.35 -48.00 1.27
N ILE A 126 11.18 -46.92 2.05
CA ILE A 126 11.45 -45.55 1.61
C ILE A 126 12.96 -45.23 1.67
N ALA A 127 13.79 -46.03 2.34
CA ALA A 127 15.23 -45.75 2.49
C ALA A 127 16.12 -46.19 1.30
N THR A 128 15.58 -46.31 0.07
CA THR A 128 16.28 -46.85 -1.10
C THR A 128 16.68 -45.75 -2.09
N ASP A 129 17.89 -45.68 -2.63
CA ASP A 129 18.23 -44.58 -3.57
C ASP A 129 17.57 -44.66 -4.97
N GLU A 130 16.82 -45.73 -5.25
CA GLU A 130 16.11 -45.91 -6.52
C GLU A 130 14.75 -45.17 -6.58
N PRO A 131 14.30 -44.78 -7.79
CA PRO A 131 12.93 -44.29 -8.01
C PRO A 131 11.89 -45.31 -7.54
N LEU A 132 10.83 -44.83 -6.91
CA LEU A 132 9.85 -45.70 -6.25
C LEU A 132 8.42 -45.40 -6.73
N ASP A 133 7.72 -46.40 -7.22
CA ASP A 133 6.31 -46.29 -7.57
C ASP A 133 5.45 -46.47 -6.31
N LEU A 134 4.67 -45.45 -6.00
CA LEU A 134 3.85 -45.36 -4.80
C LEU A 134 2.38 -45.40 -5.16
N THR A 135 1.64 -46.22 -4.42
CA THR A 135 0.17 -46.27 -4.46
C THR A 135 -0.39 -45.79 -3.13
N PHE A 136 -1.21 -44.76 -3.18
CA PHE A 136 -1.90 -44.16 -2.05
C PHE A 136 -3.36 -44.59 -2.07
N ARG A 137 -3.79 -45.36 -1.08
CA ARG A 137 -5.19 -45.74 -0.90
C ARG A 137 -5.84 -44.76 0.07
N LEU A 138 -6.77 -43.97 -0.44
CA LEU A 138 -7.53 -42.97 0.30
C LEU A 138 -8.89 -43.56 0.69
N THR A 139 -9.25 -43.44 1.96
CA THR A 139 -10.56 -43.85 2.48
C THR A 139 -11.19 -42.71 3.26
N LEU A 140 -12.31 -42.20 2.76
CA LEU A 140 -13.19 -41.25 3.43
C LEU A 140 -14.45 -41.98 3.95
N PRO A 141 -15.30 -41.31 4.77
CA PRO A 141 -16.54 -41.92 5.24
C PRO A 141 -17.48 -42.39 4.13
N ASP A 142 -17.56 -41.62 3.03
CA ASP A 142 -18.51 -41.83 1.95
C ASP A 142 -17.84 -42.13 0.59
N ASP A 143 -16.51 -42.20 0.54
CA ASP A 143 -15.75 -42.28 -0.72
C ASP A 143 -14.41 -43.02 -0.53
N GLN A 144 -13.91 -43.63 -1.60
CA GLN A 144 -12.60 -44.27 -1.64
C GLN A 144 -11.93 -44.00 -2.98
N ASP A 145 -10.65 -43.62 -2.94
CA ASP A 145 -9.89 -43.32 -4.14
C ASP A 145 -8.48 -43.93 -4.06
N ILE A 146 -7.86 -44.14 -5.22
CA ILE A 146 -6.50 -44.66 -5.34
C ILE A 146 -5.69 -43.68 -6.18
N LEU A 147 -4.65 -43.12 -5.59
CA LEU A 147 -3.73 -42.23 -6.27
C LEU A 147 -2.40 -42.96 -6.48
N THR A 148 -1.84 -42.89 -7.69
CA THR A 148 -0.53 -43.48 -8.00
C THR A 148 0.43 -42.40 -8.45
N GLY A 149 1.67 -42.45 -7.98
CA GLY A 149 2.71 -41.52 -8.39
C GLY A 149 4.09 -42.13 -8.21
N ARG A 150 5.08 -41.52 -8.86
CA ARG A 150 6.47 -41.97 -8.80
C ARG A 150 7.30 -40.98 -7.99
N LEU A 151 7.99 -41.49 -6.97
CA LEU A 151 8.96 -40.73 -6.19
C LEU A 151 10.29 -40.78 -6.94
N GLU A 152 10.56 -39.73 -7.69
CA GLU A 152 11.85 -39.56 -8.36
C GLU A 152 12.92 -39.15 -7.33
N ARG A 153 14.09 -39.80 -7.38
CA ARG A 153 15.25 -39.40 -6.60
C ARG A 153 16.32 -38.88 -7.54
N PRO A 154 16.97 -37.75 -7.21
CA PRO A 154 18.14 -37.35 -7.97
C PRO A 154 19.16 -38.47 -7.88
N ALA A 155 19.65 -38.94 -9.04
CA ALA A 155 20.83 -39.80 -9.09
C ALA A 155 21.92 -39.12 -8.25
N SER A 156 22.55 -39.89 -7.37
CA SER A 156 23.59 -39.40 -6.45
C SER A 156 24.52 -38.42 -7.17
N ALA A 157 24.89 -37.33 -6.50
CA ALA A 157 25.82 -36.32 -7.03
C ALA A 157 27.15 -36.90 -7.57
N ALA A 158 27.45 -38.16 -7.26
CA ALA A 158 28.53 -38.95 -7.86
C ALA A 158 28.40 -39.16 -9.38
N GLU A 159 27.20 -39.18 -9.96
CA GLU A 159 26.99 -39.48 -11.39
C GLU A 159 26.87 -38.20 -12.24
N GLN A 160 26.41 -37.09 -11.67
CA GLN A 160 26.47 -35.76 -12.32
C GLN A 160 27.88 -35.15 -12.30
N ALA A 161 28.77 -35.64 -11.42
CA ALA A 161 30.20 -35.33 -11.46
C ALA A 161 30.96 -36.09 -12.55
N ALA A 162 30.32 -37.04 -13.26
CA ALA A 162 30.96 -37.86 -14.31
C ALA A 162 30.79 -37.28 -15.73
N THR A 163 30.35 -36.03 -15.87
CA THR A 163 30.55 -35.28 -17.12
C THR A 163 31.86 -34.52 -16.98
N PRO A 164 32.91 -34.80 -17.78
CA PRO A 164 34.15 -34.06 -17.65
C PRO A 164 33.86 -32.58 -17.99
N PRO A 165 34.27 -31.63 -17.14
CA PRO A 165 34.18 -30.23 -17.52
C PRO A 165 35.06 -30.03 -18.75
N PHE A 166 34.45 -29.62 -19.87
CA PHE A 166 35.21 -29.05 -20.97
C PHE A 166 35.88 -27.78 -20.44
N GLY A 167 37.21 -27.84 -20.28
CA GLY A 167 38.04 -26.67 -20.02
C GLY A 167 38.38 -26.37 -18.56
N ALA A 168 38.67 -27.36 -17.71
CA ALA A 168 39.37 -27.12 -16.46
C ALA A 168 40.89 -27.23 -16.67
N LEU A 169 41.54 -26.15 -17.10
CA LEU A 169 43.00 -26.02 -16.97
C LEU A 169 43.34 -26.07 -15.48
N SER A 170 44.06 -27.13 -15.10
CA SER A 170 44.39 -27.45 -13.71
C SER A 170 45.08 -26.29 -12.98
N GLU A 171 44.66 -26.06 -11.73
CA GLU A 171 45.23 -25.08 -10.77
C GLU A 171 46.76 -25.22 -10.56
N ARG A 172 47.38 -26.30 -11.05
CA ARG A 172 48.83 -26.51 -11.02
C ARG A 172 49.61 -25.62 -12.00
N HIS A 173 48.99 -25.08 -13.05
CA HIS A 173 49.68 -24.20 -14.00
C HIS A 173 49.72 -22.72 -13.56
N VAL A 174 48.78 -22.27 -12.72
CA VAL A 174 48.74 -20.87 -12.26
C VAL A 174 49.82 -20.59 -11.21
N LEU A 175 50.13 -21.56 -10.33
CA LEU A 175 51.20 -21.45 -9.34
C LEU A 175 52.61 -21.55 -9.97
N ALA A 176 52.76 -22.28 -11.08
CA ALA A 176 54.04 -22.39 -11.80
C ALA A 176 54.40 -21.11 -12.58
N VAL A 177 53.41 -20.43 -13.17
CA VAL A 177 53.64 -19.19 -13.94
C VAL A 177 53.85 -17.98 -13.01
N ALA A 178 53.17 -17.92 -11.86
CA ALA A 178 53.38 -16.86 -10.86
C ALA A 178 54.73 -16.99 -10.13
N GLY A 179 55.19 -18.21 -9.85
CA GLY A 179 56.51 -18.47 -9.26
C GLY A 179 57.69 -18.20 -10.21
N GLY A 180 57.52 -18.49 -11.50
CA GLY A 180 58.53 -18.24 -12.53
C GLY A 180 58.78 -16.76 -12.81
N ALA A 181 57.73 -15.93 -12.80
CA ALA A 181 57.83 -14.50 -13.06
C ALA A 181 58.54 -13.73 -11.92
N LEU A 182 58.35 -14.15 -10.67
CA LEU A 182 59.04 -13.57 -9.50
C LEU A 182 60.53 -13.91 -9.47
N MET A 183 60.91 -15.14 -9.84
CA MET A 183 62.32 -15.55 -9.91
C MET A 183 63.07 -14.90 -11.07
N ALA A 184 62.42 -14.71 -12.23
CA ALA A 184 63.00 -14.02 -13.38
C ALA A 184 63.21 -12.51 -13.11
N GLY A 185 62.30 -11.85 -12.38
CA GLY A 185 62.44 -10.45 -11.98
C GLY A 185 63.60 -10.19 -11.02
N VAL A 186 63.85 -11.11 -10.08
CA VAL A 186 64.97 -11.03 -9.13
C VAL A 186 66.32 -11.29 -9.83
N LEU A 187 66.37 -12.22 -10.79
CA LEU A 187 67.57 -12.50 -11.59
C LEU A 187 67.94 -11.33 -12.53
N LEU A 188 66.94 -10.68 -13.13
CA LEU A 188 67.15 -9.53 -14.02
C LEU A 188 67.65 -8.29 -13.25
N ALA A 189 67.16 -8.08 -12.02
CA ALA A 189 67.64 -7.01 -11.14
C ALA A 189 69.10 -7.23 -10.67
N LEU A 190 69.51 -8.48 -10.45
CA LEU A 190 70.90 -8.83 -10.12
C LEU A 190 71.87 -8.67 -11.32
N LEU A 191 71.42 -8.99 -12.54
CA LEU A 191 72.24 -8.86 -13.75
C LEU A 191 72.44 -7.40 -14.19
N ILE A 192 71.46 -6.53 -13.99
CA ILE A 192 71.59 -5.09 -14.29
C ILE A 192 72.45 -4.38 -13.22
N GLY A 193 72.40 -4.82 -11.96
CA GLY A 193 73.27 -4.31 -10.88
C GLY A 193 74.76 -4.66 -11.06
N ALA A 194 75.07 -5.79 -11.69
CA ALA A 194 76.44 -6.23 -11.95
C ALA A 194 77.09 -5.59 -13.20
N GLY A 195 76.29 -5.03 -14.12
CA GLY A 195 76.76 -4.45 -15.39
C GLY A 195 77.34 -3.04 -15.30
N LEU A 196 77.06 -2.29 -14.22
CA LEU A 196 77.58 -0.92 -14.04
C LEU A 196 78.87 -0.84 -13.20
N ALA A 197 79.41 -1.98 -12.77
CA ALA A 197 80.65 -2.06 -12.00
C ALA A 197 81.92 -2.33 -12.84
N ARG A 198 81.78 -2.50 -14.17
CA ARG A 198 82.92 -2.75 -15.10
C ARG A 198 83.07 -1.65 -16.16
N ARG A 199 83.15 -0.39 -15.74
CA ARG A 199 83.77 0.69 -16.55
C ARG A 199 84.38 1.76 -15.63
N ARG A 200 85.54 1.45 -15.06
CA ARG A 200 86.53 2.44 -14.63
C ARG A 200 87.90 1.91 -15.02
N GLY A 201 88.42 2.39 -16.15
CA GLY A 201 89.80 2.21 -16.54
C GLY A 201 90.58 3.50 -16.29
N ALA A 202 91.71 3.33 -15.60
CA ALA A 202 92.99 4.04 -15.74
C ALA A 202 93.11 5.55 -15.44
N GLY A 203 94.16 5.88 -14.67
CA GLY A 203 94.72 7.22 -14.43
C GLY A 203 94.98 7.49 -12.93
N ALA A 204 95.98 6.87 -12.29
CA ALA A 204 97.35 7.37 -12.06
C ALA A 204 97.46 8.79 -11.45
N ALA A 205 97.82 8.87 -10.15
CA ALA A 205 98.98 9.61 -9.60
C ALA A 205 98.86 9.83 -8.07
N GLU A 206 99.85 9.32 -7.35
CA GLU A 206 100.26 9.62 -5.96
C GLU A 206 101.08 10.95 -5.90
N PRO A 207 101.64 11.41 -4.75
CA PRO A 207 101.30 11.22 -3.32
C PRO A 207 101.27 12.57 -2.56
N VAL A 208 101.09 12.58 -1.22
CA VAL A 208 101.91 13.33 -0.24
C VAL A 208 101.32 13.23 1.16
N SER A 209 102.22 12.93 2.10
CA SER A 209 102.11 12.82 3.55
C SER A 209 101.92 14.18 4.24
N GLY A 210 101.34 14.21 5.45
CA GLY A 210 101.45 15.39 6.31
C GLY A 210 100.55 15.40 7.54
N ASP A 211 101.21 15.40 8.69
CA ASP A 211 100.72 15.36 10.07
C ASP A 211 99.87 16.56 10.56
N SER A 212 99.17 16.27 11.66
CA SER A 212 98.92 17.11 12.86
C SER A 212 97.69 18.02 13.01
N ALA A 213 97.12 17.88 14.21
CA ALA A 213 96.49 18.87 15.08
C ALA A 213 95.01 19.28 14.87
N GLY A 214 94.17 18.78 15.78
CA GLY A 214 93.57 19.66 16.79
C GLY A 214 92.14 20.17 16.59
N SER A 215 91.31 19.84 17.58
CA SER A 215 90.05 20.49 18.01
C SER A 215 88.71 20.09 17.35
N THR A 216 87.93 19.36 18.16
CA THR A 216 86.46 19.29 18.26
C THR A 216 85.83 20.67 18.57
N PRO A 217 84.48 20.91 18.55
CA PRO A 217 83.31 19.98 18.67
C PRO A 217 82.10 20.39 17.74
N PRO A 218 80.82 20.05 18.02
CA PRO A 218 80.18 18.74 18.19
C PRO A 218 79.00 18.46 17.20
N ALA A 219 78.64 17.16 17.13
CA ALA A 219 77.31 16.52 17.18
C ALA A 219 76.07 17.29 16.63
N ASN A 220 75.20 16.75 15.78
CA ASN A 220 74.65 15.38 15.76
C ASN A 220 74.14 14.98 14.37
N ALA A 221 74.41 13.71 14.05
CA ALA A 221 74.07 13.03 12.81
C ALA A 221 72.58 12.68 12.70
N LYS A 222 72.02 12.89 11.50
CA LYS A 222 70.87 12.12 11.00
C LYS A 222 71.21 11.58 9.61
N GLY A 223 71.97 10.49 9.61
CA GLY A 223 72.21 9.68 8.43
C GLY A 223 72.10 8.22 8.82
N ARG A 224 71.16 7.51 8.18
CA ARG A 224 70.86 6.07 8.26
C ARG A 224 70.03 5.64 9.47
N LEU A 225 68.77 5.36 9.21
CA LEU A 225 68.02 4.19 9.70
C LEU A 225 66.67 4.16 8.95
N LEU A 226 66.70 3.76 7.68
CA LEU A 226 65.49 3.35 6.96
C LEU A 226 65.68 1.92 6.46
N ARG A 227 65.77 0.99 7.42
CA ARG A 227 65.58 -0.44 7.22
C ARG A 227 64.90 -0.97 8.47
N ARG A 228 63.74 -1.62 8.27
CA ARG A 228 62.85 -2.31 9.23
C ARG A 228 61.62 -1.51 9.68
N SER A 229 60.56 -1.55 8.87
CA SER A 229 59.18 -1.28 9.32
C SER A 229 58.13 -1.88 8.37
N ILE A 230 58.21 -3.20 8.11
CA ILE A 230 57.12 -3.96 7.44
C ILE A 230 56.64 -5.15 8.29
N ALA A 231 57.41 -5.61 9.28
CA ALA A 231 57.04 -6.77 10.10
C ALA A 231 56.05 -6.50 11.25
N VAL A 232 55.67 -5.23 11.52
CA VAL A 232 54.80 -4.88 12.67
C VAL A 232 53.33 -4.62 12.28
N ARG A 233 53.00 -4.54 10.98
CA ARG A 233 51.61 -4.30 10.52
C ARG A 233 50.80 -5.57 10.23
N VAL A 234 51.41 -6.75 10.25
CA VAL A 234 50.72 -8.04 10.00
C VAL A 234 50.17 -8.69 11.27
N VAL A 235 50.70 -8.34 12.45
CA VAL A 235 50.26 -8.96 13.73
C VAL A 235 48.99 -8.31 14.31
N VAL A 236 48.70 -7.05 13.97
CA VAL A 236 47.52 -6.33 14.51
C VAL A 236 46.22 -6.67 13.79
N VAL A 237 46.27 -7.16 12.54
CA VAL A 237 45.07 -7.57 11.78
C VAL A 237 44.62 -9.00 12.14
N ALA A 238 45.55 -9.87 12.55
CA ALA A 238 45.22 -11.24 13.00
C ALA A 238 44.61 -11.29 14.41
N ALA A 239 44.94 -10.33 15.28
CA ALA A 239 44.39 -10.25 16.64
C ALA A 239 42.96 -9.70 16.71
N LEU A 240 42.52 -8.94 15.70
CA LEU A 240 41.15 -8.40 15.63
C LEU A 240 40.14 -9.40 15.03
N ALA A 241 40.60 -10.37 14.24
CA ALA A 241 39.78 -11.46 13.71
C ALA A 241 39.49 -12.57 14.76
N ALA A 242 40.33 -12.70 15.79
CA ALA A 242 40.12 -13.67 16.87
C ALA A 242 39.21 -13.15 18.01
N LEU A 243 38.91 -11.85 18.07
CA LEU A 243 38.07 -11.24 19.10
C LEU A 243 36.61 -10.97 18.67
N LEU A 244 36.28 -11.12 17.38
CA LEU A 244 34.89 -11.04 16.87
C LEU A 244 34.20 -12.40 16.75
N GLY A 245 34.90 -13.51 17.02
CA GLY A 245 34.36 -14.88 16.96
C GLY A 245 33.67 -15.37 18.23
N ARG A 246 33.36 -14.49 19.20
CA ARG A 246 32.83 -14.91 20.51
C ARG A 246 31.89 -13.86 21.11
N ALA A 247 30.69 -13.74 20.54
CA ALA A 247 29.59 -13.01 21.16
C ALA A 247 28.24 -13.64 20.77
N GLY A 248 27.46 -14.05 21.78
CA GLY A 248 26.00 -14.20 21.68
C GLY A 248 25.44 -15.61 21.60
N ALA A 249 25.52 -16.39 22.69
CA ALA A 249 24.53 -17.43 22.95
C ALA A 249 23.59 -16.87 24.03
N ALA A 250 22.43 -16.35 23.59
CA ALA A 250 21.31 -16.02 24.46
C ALA A 250 20.26 -17.14 24.30
N GLU A 251 19.92 -17.73 25.43
CA GLU A 251 18.91 -18.78 25.58
C GLU A 251 17.55 -18.23 25.12
N SER A 252 17.02 -18.81 24.04
CA SER A 252 15.68 -18.55 23.53
C SER A 252 14.84 -19.79 23.76
N ALA A 253 13.67 -19.58 24.36
CA ALA A 253 12.73 -20.63 24.73
C ALA A 253 12.33 -21.48 23.51
N ASP A 254 12.25 -22.79 23.71
CA ASP A 254 11.94 -23.80 22.70
C ASP A 254 10.61 -23.51 22.00
N LEU A 255 10.69 -23.20 20.70
CA LEU A 255 9.66 -23.47 19.71
C LEU A 255 10.10 -24.72 18.93
N PRO A 256 9.17 -25.57 18.47
CA PRO A 256 9.49 -26.87 17.89
C PRO A 256 10.45 -26.73 16.68
N SER A 257 11.60 -27.38 16.76
CA SER A 257 12.64 -27.38 15.72
C SER A 257 12.38 -28.48 14.68
N LEU A 258 12.32 -28.09 13.41
CA LEU A 258 12.41 -29.02 12.27
C LEU A 258 13.90 -29.31 11.97
N PRO A 259 14.28 -30.56 11.64
CA PRO A 259 15.67 -30.97 11.47
C PRO A 259 16.34 -30.35 10.22
N PRO A 260 17.65 -30.02 10.26
CA PRO A 260 18.36 -29.23 9.24
C PRO A 260 18.94 -30.06 8.07
N THR A 261 18.32 -31.18 7.67
CA THR A 261 18.77 -31.97 6.49
C THR A 261 17.90 -31.78 5.25
N THR A 262 17.05 -30.75 5.24
CA THR A 262 16.22 -30.44 4.08
C THR A 262 16.99 -29.57 3.09
N ALA A 263 17.24 -30.14 1.91
CA ALA A 263 17.11 -29.42 0.66
C ALA A 263 15.96 -28.39 0.81
N THR A 264 16.30 -27.10 0.77
CA THR A 264 15.47 -26.00 1.25
C THR A 264 14.17 -25.90 0.45
N ASP A 265 13.11 -26.55 0.94
CA ASP A 265 11.75 -26.50 0.40
C ASP A 265 11.11 -25.14 0.77
N GLN A 266 11.74 -24.07 0.31
CA GLN A 266 11.31 -22.69 0.51
C GLN A 266 10.53 -22.23 -0.72
N PRO A 267 9.47 -21.41 -0.54
CA PRO A 267 8.79 -20.79 -1.67
C PRO A 267 9.75 -19.86 -2.39
N GLN A 268 9.78 -19.93 -3.72
CA GLN A 268 10.70 -19.13 -4.54
C GLN A 268 10.06 -18.73 -5.87
N ARG A 269 10.43 -17.55 -6.36
CA ARG A 269 10.06 -17.10 -7.71
C ARG A 269 11.07 -17.59 -8.73
N MET A 270 10.56 -18.15 -9.81
CA MET A 270 11.35 -18.64 -10.93
C MET A 270 11.71 -17.51 -11.90
N PRO A 271 12.75 -17.70 -12.75
CA PRO A 271 13.14 -16.71 -13.75
C PRO A 271 12.04 -16.37 -14.78
N ASP A 272 11.10 -17.29 -15.01
CA ASP A 272 9.93 -17.08 -15.88
C ASP A 272 8.78 -16.31 -15.20
N GLY A 273 8.94 -15.94 -13.92
CA GLY A 273 7.94 -15.23 -13.12
C GLY A 273 6.92 -16.13 -12.43
N SER A 274 6.94 -17.44 -12.71
CA SER A 274 6.16 -18.44 -11.98
C SER A 274 6.65 -18.56 -10.53
N LEU A 275 5.81 -19.11 -9.67
CA LEU A 275 6.15 -19.40 -8.28
C LEU A 275 6.19 -20.92 -8.07
N PHE A 276 7.26 -21.37 -7.45
CA PHE A 276 7.27 -22.65 -6.76
C PHE A 276 6.86 -22.42 -5.31
N VAL A 277 5.78 -23.08 -4.89
CA VAL A 277 5.20 -22.91 -3.56
C VAL A 277 4.92 -24.30 -3.00
N PRO A 278 5.76 -24.78 -2.06
CA PRO A 278 5.57 -26.09 -1.43
C PRO A 278 4.19 -26.23 -0.78
N LYS A 279 3.66 -27.46 -0.72
CA LYS A 279 2.37 -27.71 -0.07
C LYS A 279 2.33 -27.29 1.39
N ALA A 280 3.43 -27.43 2.13
CA ALA A 280 3.55 -26.92 3.49
C ALA A 280 3.29 -25.42 3.56
N THR A 281 3.88 -24.64 2.63
CA THR A 281 3.66 -23.19 2.54
C THR A 281 2.26 -22.86 2.07
N GLN A 282 1.71 -23.56 1.07
CA GLN A 282 0.31 -23.35 0.64
C GLN A 282 -0.67 -23.56 1.79
N HIS A 283 -0.43 -24.58 2.61
CA HIS A 283 -1.25 -24.88 3.79
C HIS A 283 -1.14 -23.76 4.84
N LEU A 284 0.08 -23.34 5.18
CA LEU A 284 0.35 -22.28 6.15
C LEU A 284 -0.26 -20.93 5.73
N LEU A 285 -0.19 -20.60 4.43
CA LEU A 285 -0.75 -19.37 3.87
C LEU A 285 -2.25 -19.47 3.54
N ALA A 286 -2.88 -20.61 3.83
CA ALA A 286 -4.29 -20.91 3.52
C ALA A 286 -4.65 -20.60 2.05
N VAL A 287 -3.78 -21.00 1.11
CA VAL A 287 -4.03 -20.76 -0.33
C VAL A 287 -5.23 -21.57 -0.80
N ARG A 288 -6.27 -20.88 -1.28
CA ARG A 288 -7.47 -21.49 -1.88
C ARG A 288 -7.55 -21.19 -3.35
N THR A 289 -8.14 -22.12 -4.09
CA THR A 289 -8.37 -21.97 -5.53
C THR A 289 -9.84 -22.15 -5.86
N MET A 290 -10.21 -21.77 -7.07
CA MET A 290 -11.46 -22.18 -7.70
C MET A 290 -11.19 -22.49 -9.17
N VAL A 291 -11.97 -23.39 -9.76
CA VAL A 291 -11.94 -23.60 -11.20
C VAL A 291 -12.68 -22.46 -11.88
N ALA A 292 -12.04 -21.83 -12.86
CA ALA A 292 -12.61 -20.75 -13.63
C ALA A 292 -13.76 -21.26 -14.50
N GLU A 293 -14.97 -20.75 -14.24
CA GLU A 293 -16.16 -21.05 -15.04
C GLU A 293 -16.56 -19.82 -15.86
N GLU A 294 -16.84 -20.01 -17.14
CA GLU A 294 -17.38 -18.94 -17.97
C GLU A 294 -18.84 -18.67 -17.60
N THR A 295 -19.09 -17.46 -17.14
CA THR A 295 -20.41 -17.01 -16.69
C THR A 295 -20.87 -15.79 -17.48
N ARG A 296 -22.15 -15.45 -17.35
CA ARG A 296 -22.68 -14.17 -17.79
C ARG A 296 -23.00 -13.34 -16.56
N ALA A 297 -22.49 -12.11 -16.54
CA ALA A 297 -22.72 -11.20 -15.45
C ALA A 297 -23.09 -9.82 -16.01
N PRO A 298 -23.92 -9.04 -15.29
CA PRO A 298 -24.24 -7.69 -15.69
C PRO A 298 -22.96 -6.85 -15.71
N ARG A 299 -22.81 -6.03 -16.75
CA ARG A 299 -21.73 -5.04 -16.80
C ARG A 299 -21.90 -4.08 -15.63
N ALA A 300 -20.84 -3.83 -14.86
CA ALA A 300 -20.90 -2.88 -13.76
C ALA A 300 -19.87 -1.76 -13.88
N VAL A 301 -20.25 -0.58 -13.39
CA VAL A 301 -19.39 0.60 -13.30
C VAL A 301 -19.35 1.05 -11.85
N GLU A 302 -18.15 1.35 -11.37
CA GLU A 302 -17.91 1.92 -10.05
C GLU A 302 -17.83 3.45 -10.16
N LEU A 303 -18.63 4.13 -9.34
CA LEU A 303 -18.65 5.58 -9.18
C LEU A 303 -18.30 5.94 -7.74
N VAL A 304 -17.82 7.16 -7.55
CA VAL A 304 -17.65 7.75 -6.22
C VAL A 304 -18.96 8.43 -5.82
N GLY A 305 -19.44 8.14 -4.61
CA GLY A 305 -20.62 8.79 -4.06
C GLY A 305 -20.43 9.26 -2.63
N THR A 306 -21.31 10.17 -2.23
CA THR A 306 -21.35 10.77 -0.89
C THR A 306 -22.78 10.69 -0.36
N VAL A 307 -22.93 10.33 0.91
CA VAL A 307 -24.23 10.31 1.59
C VAL A 307 -24.72 11.74 1.80
N ILE A 308 -25.96 12.02 1.41
CA ILE A 308 -26.65 13.29 1.66
C ILE A 308 -27.94 13.03 2.44
N ALA A 309 -28.44 14.04 3.16
CA ALA A 309 -29.76 13.97 3.76
C ALA A 309 -30.83 13.95 2.66
N ASP A 310 -31.94 13.24 2.88
CA ASP A 310 -33.11 13.36 2.01
C ASP A 310 -33.57 14.83 1.96
N PRO A 311 -33.59 15.49 0.78
CA PRO A 311 -33.98 16.89 0.64
C PRO A 311 -35.38 17.20 1.20
N ASN A 312 -36.28 16.20 1.23
CA ASN A 312 -37.64 16.36 1.73
C ASN A 312 -37.78 16.05 3.23
N SER A 313 -36.74 15.48 3.85
CA SER A 313 -36.70 15.13 5.27
C SER A 313 -35.57 15.85 6.01
N PHE A 314 -35.02 16.91 5.40
CA PHE A 314 -34.02 17.80 5.96
C PHE A 314 -34.66 19.14 6.35
N GLY A 315 -34.38 19.59 7.57
CA GLY A 315 -34.91 20.84 8.10
C GLY A 315 -33.81 21.78 8.53
N ARG A 316 -33.76 22.98 7.94
CA ARG A 316 -33.00 24.11 8.50
C ARG A 316 -33.93 25.01 9.30
N VAL A 317 -33.54 25.31 10.53
CA VAL A 317 -34.24 26.24 11.40
C VAL A 317 -33.41 27.51 11.48
N GLN A 318 -33.95 28.61 10.94
CA GLN A 318 -33.28 29.90 10.84
C GLN A 318 -34.01 30.96 11.64
N ALA A 319 -33.28 31.96 12.12
CA ALA A 319 -33.89 33.14 12.72
C ALA A 319 -34.59 34.00 11.64
N ALA A 320 -35.87 34.31 11.83
CA ALA A 320 -36.61 35.16 10.90
C ALA A 320 -36.20 36.64 11.01
N ARG A 321 -35.77 37.07 12.21
CA ARG A 321 -35.37 38.44 12.55
C ARG A 321 -34.18 38.44 13.50
N PRO A 322 -33.47 39.56 13.66
CA PRO A 322 -32.42 39.68 14.67
C PRO A 322 -32.97 39.67 16.09
N GLY A 323 -32.28 39.01 17.02
CA GLY A 323 -32.72 38.96 18.41
C GLY A 323 -31.83 38.11 19.31
N ARG A 324 -32.16 38.09 20.61
CA ARG A 324 -31.49 37.26 21.61
C ARG A 324 -32.23 35.93 21.76
N ILE A 325 -31.48 34.84 21.74
CA ILE A 325 -32.03 33.50 21.93
C ILE A 325 -32.13 33.17 23.41
N GLU A 326 -33.28 32.67 23.81
CA GLU A 326 -33.55 32.13 25.14
C GLU A 326 -33.83 30.63 25.06
N ALA A 327 -33.37 29.90 26.08
CA ALA A 327 -33.62 28.47 26.19
C ALA A 327 -35.08 28.20 26.57
N PRO A 328 -35.72 27.16 26.00
CA PRO A 328 -37.02 26.70 26.49
C PRO A 328 -36.87 26.06 27.88
N PRO A 329 -37.97 25.73 28.60
CA PRO A 329 -37.91 25.17 29.95
C PRO A 329 -37.04 23.91 30.09
N GLY A 330 -36.88 23.13 29.02
CA GLY A 330 -36.04 21.92 28.96
C GLY A 330 -34.59 22.16 28.51
N GLY A 331 -34.15 23.40 28.31
CA GLY A 331 -32.84 23.73 27.75
C GLY A 331 -32.80 23.69 26.23
N LEU A 332 -31.74 24.26 25.63
CA LEU A 332 -31.55 24.24 24.18
C LEU A 332 -31.26 22.81 23.69
N PRO A 333 -31.81 22.40 22.53
CA PRO A 333 -31.46 21.14 21.88
C PRO A 333 -29.96 21.03 21.59
N PHE A 334 -29.39 19.86 21.86
CA PHE A 334 -28.00 19.53 21.56
C PHE A 334 -27.89 18.54 20.39
N ILE A 335 -26.71 18.47 19.78
CA ILE A 335 -26.42 17.56 18.66
C ILE A 335 -26.72 16.11 19.08
N GLY A 336 -27.48 15.38 18.26
CA GLY A 336 -27.90 14.01 18.54
C GLY A 336 -29.25 13.90 19.26
N LYS A 337 -29.83 15.00 19.75
CA LYS A 337 -31.19 14.99 20.32
C LYS A 337 -32.22 14.71 19.21
N ARG A 338 -33.17 13.80 19.46
CA ARG A 338 -34.35 13.60 18.62
C ARG A 338 -35.38 14.69 18.88
N VAL A 339 -35.95 15.23 17.82
CA VAL A 339 -36.97 16.28 17.86
C VAL A 339 -38.15 15.96 16.94
N GLU A 340 -39.34 16.39 17.32
CA GLU A 340 -40.56 16.26 16.51
C GLU A 340 -40.89 17.54 15.76
N LYS A 341 -41.50 17.44 14.58
CA LYS A 341 -41.96 18.62 13.82
C LYS A 341 -42.88 19.48 14.70
N GLY A 342 -42.54 20.75 14.82
CA GLY A 342 -43.26 21.73 15.65
C GLY A 342 -42.77 21.81 17.11
N GLU A 343 -41.85 20.95 17.56
CA GLU A 343 -41.26 21.02 18.90
C GLU A 343 -40.57 22.37 19.12
N LEU A 344 -40.74 22.94 20.31
CA LEU A 344 -40.10 24.19 20.70
C LEU A 344 -38.60 23.98 20.94
N LEU A 345 -37.77 24.60 20.11
CA LEU A 345 -36.31 24.52 20.18
C LEU A 345 -35.72 25.72 20.94
N GLY A 346 -36.38 26.87 20.91
CA GLY A 346 -35.94 28.08 21.59
C GLY A 346 -36.94 29.21 21.43
N VAL A 347 -36.71 30.30 22.14
CA VAL A 347 -37.49 31.53 22.00
C VAL A 347 -36.55 32.64 21.57
N LEU A 348 -36.85 33.29 20.46
CA LEU A 348 -36.15 34.48 20.00
C LEU A 348 -36.86 35.70 20.58
N GLN A 349 -36.15 36.44 21.41
CA GLN A 349 -36.55 37.77 21.87
C GLN A 349 -35.98 38.80 20.88
N PRO A 350 -36.80 39.47 20.06
CA PRO A 350 -36.30 40.44 19.09
C PRO A 350 -35.50 41.54 19.78
N TYR A 351 -34.39 41.94 19.15
CA TYR A 351 -33.62 43.09 19.58
C TYR A 351 -34.14 44.32 18.82
N ILE A 352 -34.77 45.24 19.54
CA ILE A 352 -35.21 46.53 19.01
C ILE A 352 -34.26 47.57 19.57
N GLU A 353 -33.72 48.43 18.72
CA GLU A 353 -32.88 49.54 19.17
C GLU A 353 -33.66 50.49 20.08
N ALA A 354 -32.97 51.10 21.05
CA ALA A 354 -33.62 51.98 22.02
C ALA A 354 -34.36 53.16 21.37
N ALA A 355 -33.83 53.69 20.25
CA ALA A 355 -34.44 54.77 19.49
C ALA A 355 -35.75 54.35 18.82
N ASP A 356 -35.76 53.21 18.13
CA ASP A 356 -36.95 52.67 17.48
C ASP A 356 -38.02 52.30 18.50
N LYS A 357 -37.60 51.69 19.62
CA LYS A 357 -38.50 51.39 20.74
C LYS A 357 -39.17 52.66 21.26
N ALA A 358 -38.40 53.72 21.54
CA ALA A 358 -38.94 55.00 22.00
C ALA A 358 -39.88 55.65 20.97
N ASN A 359 -39.59 55.53 19.67
CA ASN A 359 -40.46 56.02 18.61
C ASN A 359 -41.81 55.26 18.56
N ILE A 360 -41.77 53.93 18.65
CA ILE A 360 -43.00 53.11 18.70
C ILE A 360 -43.80 53.43 19.97
N GLU A 361 -43.15 53.53 21.13
CA GLU A 361 -43.80 53.90 22.39
C GLU A 361 -44.43 55.30 22.31
N SER A 362 -43.76 56.27 21.70
CA SER A 362 -44.29 57.61 21.48
C SER A 362 -45.54 57.60 20.59
N GLN A 363 -45.52 56.85 19.49
CA GLN A 363 -46.68 56.71 18.61
C GLN A 363 -47.87 56.02 19.28
N ILE A 364 -47.61 55.02 20.12
CA ILE A 364 -48.64 54.36 20.93
C ILE A 364 -49.23 55.36 21.92
N ALA A 365 -48.41 56.09 22.67
CA ALA A 365 -48.87 57.08 23.64
C ALA A 365 -49.70 58.20 22.98
N GLU A 366 -49.31 58.66 21.80
CA GLU A 366 -50.07 59.65 21.03
C GLU A 366 -51.43 59.08 20.58
N ALA A 367 -51.45 57.85 20.06
CA ALA A 367 -52.69 57.19 19.68
C ALA A 367 -53.62 57.00 20.88
N GLU A 368 -53.08 56.62 22.04
CA GLU A 368 -53.84 56.43 23.28
C GLU A 368 -54.43 57.73 23.81
N ALA A 369 -53.66 58.82 23.81
CA ALA A 369 -54.16 60.13 24.21
C ALA A 369 -55.33 60.57 23.31
N ARG A 370 -55.24 60.35 21.99
CA ARG A 370 -56.33 60.63 21.05
C ARG A 370 -57.54 59.71 21.27
N ILE A 371 -57.32 58.40 21.49
CA ILE A 371 -58.38 57.44 21.81
C ILE A 371 -59.17 57.89 23.06
N VAL A 372 -58.49 58.29 24.14
CA VAL A 372 -59.14 58.77 25.37
C VAL A 372 -59.98 60.02 25.11
N LYS A 373 -59.45 60.97 24.32
CA LYS A 373 -60.18 62.19 23.94
C LYS A 373 -61.45 61.86 23.15
N LEU A 374 -61.36 61.03 22.11
CA LEU A 374 -62.52 60.67 21.28
C LEU A 374 -63.56 59.86 22.06
N ARG A 375 -63.13 58.94 22.94
CA ARG A 375 -64.02 58.21 23.84
C ARG A 375 -64.79 59.14 24.78
N THR A 376 -64.13 60.17 25.31
CA THR A 376 -64.77 61.17 26.18
C THR A 376 -65.79 62.02 25.41
N ILE A 377 -65.53 62.32 24.13
CA ILE A 377 -66.48 63.04 23.27
C ILE A 377 -67.74 62.18 23.06
N LEU A 378 -67.57 60.90 22.73
CA LEU A 378 -68.69 59.96 22.56
C LEU A 378 -69.47 59.74 23.87
N SER A 379 -68.80 59.64 25.02
CA SER A 379 -69.49 59.45 26.30
C SER A 379 -70.35 60.65 26.68
N ARG A 380 -69.85 61.88 26.49
CA ARG A 380 -70.64 63.10 26.72
C ARG A 380 -71.87 63.21 25.82
N TYR A 381 -71.79 62.68 24.60
CA TYR A 381 -72.94 62.62 23.70
C TYR A 381 -74.00 61.64 24.21
N ASN A 382 -73.60 60.44 24.63
CA ASN A 382 -74.53 59.46 25.20
C ASN A 382 -75.26 59.99 26.44
N GLU A 383 -74.61 60.85 27.22
CA GLU A 383 -75.22 61.53 28.38
C GLU A 383 -76.18 62.67 28.00
N ARG A 384 -76.05 63.26 26.79
CA ARG A 384 -76.92 64.35 26.28
C ARG A 384 -77.25 64.18 24.79
N PRO A 385 -78.25 63.34 24.45
CA PRO A 385 -78.66 63.11 23.07
C PRO A 385 -79.13 64.41 22.39
N GLY A 386 -78.57 64.73 21.22
CA GLY A 386 -78.93 65.91 20.41
C GLY A 386 -77.90 67.05 20.38
N ALA A 387 -76.77 66.93 21.07
CA ALA A 387 -75.72 67.97 21.10
C ALA A 387 -74.81 68.03 19.85
N MET A 388 -74.88 67.05 18.93
CA MET A 388 -74.16 67.02 17.65
C MET A 388 -74.95 66.34 16.53
N PRO A 389 -74.70 66.66 15.25
CA PRO A 389 -75.24 65.94 14.09
C PRO A 389 -74.73 64.48 14.01
N GLN A 390 -75.56 63.55 13.51
CA GLN A 390 -75.17 62.13 13.37
C GLN A 390 -73.91 61.93 12.51
N VAL A 391 -73.74 62.69 11.44
CA VAL A 391 -72.53 62.65 10.59
C VAL A 391 -71.24 62.86 11.41
N ARG A 392 -71.27 63.73 12.42
CA ARG A 392 -70.12 63.99 13.30
C ARG A 392 -69.85 62.84 14.26
N ILE A 393 -70.87 62.06 14.62
CA ILE A 393 -70.72 60.86 15.45
C ILE A 393 -70.01 59.77 14.63
N ASP A 394 -70.49 59.53 13.41
CA ASP A 394 -69.90 58.55 12.49
C ASP A 394 -68.43 58.88 12.18
N GLU A 395 -68.09 60.16 12.00
CA GLU A 395 -66.71 60.64 11.84
C GLU A 395 -65.83 60.30 13.07
N VAL A 396 -66.32 60.61 14.28
CA VAL A 396 -65.58 60.36 15.54
C VAL A 396 -65.41 58.86 15.80
N GLU A 397 -66.44 58.06 15.53
CA GLU A 397 -66.38 56.60 15.64
C GLU A 397 -65.42 56.00 14.61
N GLY A 398 -65.43 56.51 13.37
CA GLY A 398 -64.48 56.14 12.33
C GLY A 398 -63.02 56.41 12.74
N GLU A 399 -62.74 57.61 13.26
CA GLU A 399 -61.40 57.99 13.72
C GLU A 399 -60.97 57.15 14.94
N LEU A 400 -61.88 56.90 15.90
CA LEU A 400 -61.62 56.05 17.05
C LEU A 400 -61.26 54.62 16.61
N ASN A 401 -62.03 54.04 15.68
CA ASN A 401 -61.77 52.70 15.17
C ASN A 401 -60.42 52.62 14.42
N ALA A 402 -60.07 53.64 13.63
CA ALA A 402 -58.78 53.72 12.96
C ALA A 402 -57.62 53.76 13.97
N LEU A 403 -57.73 54.55 15.04
CA LEU A 403 -56.71 54.62 16.09
C LEU A 403 -56.61 53.31 16.90
N LEU A 404 -57.73 52.65 17.18
CA LEU A 404 -57.74 51.34 17.84
C LEU A 404 -57.01 50.29 17.01
N ARG A 405 -57.22 50.26 15.69
CA ARG A 405 -56.49 49.38 14.77
C ARG A 405 -55.00 49.70 14.74
N LYS A 406 -54.64 50.98 14.59
CA LYS A 406 -53.24 51.44 14.59
C LYS A 406 -52.51 51.03 15.88
N ARG A 407 -53.14 51.20 17.05
CA ARG A 407 -52.55 50.76 18.32
C ARG A 407 -52.37 49.24 18.35
N ALA A 408 -53.39 48.49 17.93
CA ALA A 408 -53.33 47.03 17.89
C ALA A 408 -52.23 46.49 16.94
N GLU A 409 -51.89 47.23 15.88
CA GLU A 409 -50.78 46.89 14.97
C GLU A 409 -49.40 47.19 15.55
N LEU A 410 -49.25 48.31 16.29
CA LEU A 410 -47.96 48.72 16.85
C LEU A 410 -47.57 47.92 18.10
N GLN A 411 -48.55 47.49 18.89
CA GLN A 411 -48.33 46.89 20.22
C GLN A 411 -47.57 45.54 20.21
N PRO A 412 -47.83 44.58 19.29
CA PRO A 412 -47.07 43.33 19.23
C PRO A 412 -45.59 43.54 18.92
N SER A 413 -45.25 44.60 18.18
CA SER A 413 -43.87 44.89 17.75
C SER A 413 -42.91 45.12 18.92
N LEU A 414 -43.41 45.46 20.12
CA LEU A 414 -42.59 45.73 21.31
C LEU A 414 -42.32 44.49 22.18
N VAL A 415 -43.14 43.43 22.07
CA VAL A 415 -43.17 42.33 23.06
C VAL A 415 -43.20 40.94 22.42
N ALA A 416 -43.39 40.84 21.10
CA ALA A 416 -43.55 39.56 20.42
C ALA A 416 -42.29 38.69 20.56
N ARG A 417 -42.36 37.73 21.48
CA ARG A 417 -41.47 36.58 21.54
C ARG A 417 -41.80 35.67 20.36
N GLU A 418 -40.78 35.30 19.62
CA GLU A 418 -40.91 34.37 18.50
C GLU A 418 -40.49 32.98 18.96
N GLU A 419 -41.37 32.01 18.80
CA GLU A 419 -41.07 30.61 19.12
C GLU A 419 -40.35 29.95 17.95
N ILE A 420 -39.11 29.55 18.18
CA ILE A 420 -38.31 28.80 17.21
C ILE A 420 -38.68 27.33 17.33
N ARG A 421 -39.35 26.80 16.30
CA ARG A 421 -39.87 25.43 16.26
C ARG A 421 -39.17 24.56 15.22
N ALA A 422 -39.11 23.26 15.46
CA ALA A 422 -38.55 22.29 14.52
C ALA A 422 -39.36 22.24 13.22
N SER A 423 -38.69 22.32 12.07
CA SER A 423 -39.32 22.29 10.75
C SER A 423 -39.71 20.87 10.30
N VAL A 424 -38.98 19.85 10.78
CA VAL A 424 -39.18 18.42 10.47
C VAL A 424 -38.94 17.56 11.71
N THR A 425 -39.45 16.33 11.70
CA THR A 425 -39.12 15.31 12.71
C THR A 425 -37.79 14.66 12.34
N GLY A 426 -36.87 14.53 13.29
CA GLY A 426 -35.55 13.95 13.04
C GLY A 426 -34.60 14.07 14.21
N VAL A 427 -33.30 14.09 13.93
CA VAL A 427 -32.22 14.28 14.89
C VAL A 427 -31.49 15.58 14.58
N VAL A 428 -31.17 16.34 15.62
CA VAL A 428 -30.38 17.57 15.49
C VAL A 428 -28.96 17.21 15.03
N SER A 429 -28.61 17.54 13.79
CA SER A 429 -27.29 17.30 13.21
C SER A 429 -26.30 18.42 13.53
N ALA A 430 -26.80 19.66 13.66
CA ALA A 430 -26.02 20.81 14.07
C ALA A 430 -26.85 21.71 14.99
N ALA A 431 -26.20 22.25 16.02
CA ALA A 431 -26.75 23.24 16.93
C ALA A 431 -25.74 24.40 17.04
N ASN A 432 -26.00 25.49 16.33
CA ASN A 432 -25.06 26.61 16.17
C ASN A 432 -25.41 27.79 17.09
N VAL A 433 -26.12 27.53 18.19
CA VAL A 433 -26.65 28.59 19.06
C VAL A 433 -26.50 28.24 20.53
N VAL A 434 -26.23 29.27 21.34
CA VAL A 434 -26.12 29.21 22.80
C VAL A 434 -27.16 30.12 23.46
N ALA A 435 -27.61 29.77 24.66
CA ALA A 435 -28.55 30.57 25.41
C ALA A 435 -27.96 31.96 25.72
N GLY A 436 -28.72 33.01 25.42
CA GLY A 436 -28.31 34.40 25.56
C GLY A 436 -27.56 34.98 24.35
N GLN A 437 -27.23 34.17 23.33
CA GLN A 437 -26.59 34.63 22.09
C GLN A 437 -27.52 35.57 21.32
N ILE A 438 -26.93 36.60 20.70
CA ILE A 438 -27.61 37.47 19.75
C ILE A 438 -27.38 36.90 18.36
N VAL A 439 -28.45 36.73 17.59
CA VAL A 439 -28.45 36.17 16.24
C VAL A 439 -29.00 37.17 15.25
N GLU A 440 -28.60 37.04 13.99
CA GLU A 440 -29.08 37.86 12.88
C GLU A 440 -30.19 37.16 12.07
N ALA A 441 -30.86 37.90 11.20
CA ALA A 441 -31.84 37.32 10.30
C ALA A 441 -31.17 36.33 9.32
N ARG A 442 -31.83 35.20 9.05
CA ARG A 442 -31.37 34.08 8.20
C ARG A 442 -30.22 33.24 8.77
N GLU A 443 -29.73 33.55 9.96
CA GLU A 443 -28.74 32.73 10.64
C GLU A 443 -29.31 31.33 10.95
N VAL A 444 -28.56 30.27 10.63
CA VAL A 444 -28.98 28.88 10.83
C VAL A 444 -28.70 28.48 12.29
N LEU A 445 -29.76 28.29 13.06
CA LEU A 445 -29.69 27.94 14.47
C LEU A 445 -29.55 26.43 14.66
N PHE A 446 -30.36 25.65 13.92
CA PHE A 446 -30.36 24.20 13.99
C PHE A 446 -30.49 23.59 12.60
N GLU A 447 -29.83 22.45 12.41
CA GLU A 447 -30.08 21.54 11.30
C GLU A 447 -30.63 20.22 11.83
N ILE A 448 -31.68 19.71 11.20
CA ILE A 448 -32.39 18.50 11.60
C ILE A 448 -32.41 17.54 10.42
N VAL A 449 -31.93 16.32 10.64
CA VAL A 449 -31.84 15.26 9.64
C VAL A 449 -32.61 14.03 10.12
N ASP A 450 -33.39 13.42 9.23
CA ASP A 450 -33.99 12.10 9.50
C ASP A 450 -32.96 10.97 9.26
N PRO A 451 -32.52 10.23 10.31
CA PRO A 451 -31.52 9.19 10.16
C PRO A 451 -32.03 7.92 9.46
N GLN A 452 -33.32 7.84 9.15
CA GLN A 452 -33.90 6.70 8.42
C GLN A 452 -33.97 6.96 6.90
N ARG A 453 -33.78 8.20 6.46
CA ARG A 453 -33.94 8.62 5.07
C ARG A 453 -32.70 9.35 4.57
N TYR A 454 -31.84 8.59 3.90
CA TYR A 454 -30.65 9.11 3.25
C TYR A 454 -30.74 8.96 1.73
N TRP A 455 -30.08 9.88 1.05
CA TRP A 455 -29.81 9.80 -0.37
C TRP A 455 -28.30 9.68 -0.57
N VAL A 456 -27.90 9.27 -1.77
CA VAL A 456 -26.52 9.20 -2.20
C VAL A 456 -26.39 10.06 -3.45
N GLU A 457 -25.49 11.02 -3.41
CA GLU A 457 -25.05 11.75 -4.59
C GLU A 457 -23.83 11.03 -5.15
N ALA A 458 -23.92 10.50 -6.36
CA ALA A 458 -22.81 9.89 -7.08
C ALA A 458 -22.40 10.75 -8.27
N ILE A 459 -21.15 10.71 -8.66
CA ILE A 459 -20.62 11.51 -9.78
C ILE A 459 -20.31 10.58 -10.95
N ALA A 460 -20.96 10.81 -12.10
CA ALA A 460 -20.77 10.03 -13.32
C ALA A 460 -20.15 10.88 -14.45
N HIS A 461 -19.01 10.42 -14.98
CA HIS A 461 -18.37 11.04 -16.16
C HIS A 461 -19.05 10.66 -17.48
N ASP A 462 -19.61 9.45 -17.54
CA ASP A 462 -20.38 8.96 -18.67
C ASP A 462 -21.83 8.75 -18.21
N THR A 463 -22.77 9.52 -18.77
CA THR A 463 -24.19 9.46 -18.41
C THR A 463 -24.93 8.33 -19.14
N SER A 464 -24.34 7.73 -20.17
CA SER A 464 -24.94 6.62 -20.92
C SER A 464 -25.22 5.40 -20.03
N VAL A 465 -24.47 5.26 -18.92
CA VAL A 465 -24.67 4.21 -17.91
C VAL A 465 -26.07 4.20 -17.28
N THR A 466 -26.77 5.34 -17.30
CA THR A 466 -28.14 5.43 -16.77
C THR A 466 -29.19 4.84 -17.72
N SER A 467 -28.93 4.85 -19.03
CA SER A 467 -29.89 4.38 -20.05
C SER A 467 -30.12 2.87 -20.01
N SER A 468 -29.12 2.12 -19.54
CA SER A 468 -29.17 0.66 -19.41
C SER A 468 -29.09 0.21 -17.95
N LEU A 469 -29.38 1.10 -17.00
CA LEU A 469 -29.28 0.79 -15.57
C LEU A 469 -30.32 -0.27 -15.18
N GLY A 470 -29.86 -1.42 -14.70
CA GLY A 470 -30.71 -2.47 -14.14
C GLY A 470 -30.80 -2.38 -12.61
N ARG A 471 -29.65 -2.32 -11.94
CA ARG A 471 -29.56 -2.28 -10.47
C ARG A 471 -28.49 -1.29 -10.00
N ALA A 472 -28.71 -0.68 -8.85
CA ALA A 472 -27.74 0.17 -8.19
C ALA A 472 -27.59 -0.20 -6.71
N PHE A 473 -26.38 -0.16 -6.19
CA PHE A 473 -26.11 -0.29 -4.77
C PHE A 473 -24.85 0.49 -4.39
N ALA A 474 -24.74 0.82 -3.11
CA ALA A 474 -23.54 1.40 -2.54
C ALA A 474 -22.83 0.41 -1.62
N VAL A 475 -21.52 0.54 -1.52
CA VAL A 475 -20.68 -0.16 -0.55
C VAL A 475 -20.02 0.88 0.33
N THR A 476 -20.27 0.81 1.64
CA THR A 476 -19.65 1.71 2.63
C THR A 476 -18.18 1.38 2.80
N THR A 477 -17.41 2.26 3.46
CA THR A 477 -16.01 1.98 3.82
C THR A 477 -15.86 0.77 4.75
N GLY A 478 -16.91 0.41 5.49
CA GLY A 478 -16.96 -0.80 6.32
C GLY A 478 -17.36 -2.07 5.57
N GLY A 479 -17.61 -2.00 4.26
CA GLY A 479 -18.00 -3.15 3.43
C GLY A 479 -19.50 -3.48 3.46
N GLU A 480 -20.33 -2.68 4.14
CA GLU A 480 -21.78 -2.86 4.18
C GLU A 480 -22.41 -2.46 2.84
N ARG A 481 -23.38 -3.24 2.37
CA ARG A 481 -24.11 -2.97 1.11
C ARG A 481 -25.42 -2.24 1.37
N LEU A 482 -25.67 -1.18 0.61
CA LEU A 482 -26.89 -0.38 0.63
C LEU A 482 -27.61 -0.49 -0.72
N ALA A 483 -28.88 -0.88 -0.73
CA ALA A 483 -29.66 -0.87 -1.96
C ALA A 483 -29.97 0.57 -2.37
N LEU A 484 -29.82 0.87 -3.67
CA LEU A 484 -30.04 2.20 -4.21
C LEU A 484 -31.10 2.17 -5.31
N GLU A 485 -31.94 3.19 -5.32
CA GLU A 485 -32.91 3.45 -6.39
C GLU A 485 -32.58 4.80 -7.03
N LEU A 486 -32.47 4.84 -8.36
CA LEU A 486 -32.17 6.08 -9.07
C LEU A 486 -33.35 7.05 -8.93
N ALA A 487 -33.12 8.18 -8.25
CA ALA A 487 -34.12 9.24 -8.07
C ALA A 487 -34.04 10.29 -9.20
N GLY A 488 -32.85 10.55 -9.73
CA GLY A 488 -32.70 11.47 -10.86
C GLY A 488 -31.26 11.68 -11.34
N LEU A 489 -31.15 12.25 -12.54
CA LEU A 489 -29.91 12.69 -13.18
C LEU A 489 -29.90 14.22 -13.23
N GLY A 490 -28.85 14.85 -12.69
CA GLY A 490 -28.63 16.29 -12.84
C GLY A 490 -28.23 16.62 -14.29
N PRO A 491 -28.97 17.49 -15.00
CA PRO A 491 -28.64 17.84 -16.39
C PRO A 491 -27.40 18.73 -16.50
N SER A 492 -27.03 19.42 -15.42
CA SER A 492 -25.83 20.26 -15.35
C SER A 492 -24.61 19.43 -14.96
N LEU A 493 -23.58 19.46 -15.80
CA LEU A 493 -22.27 18.90 -15.45
C LEU A 493 -21.60 19.79 -14.40
N ARG A 494 -21.15 19.18 -13.30
CA ARG A 494 -20.25 19.81 -12.33
C ARG A 494 -18.87 19.20 -12.54
N GLN A 495 -17.89 20.03 -12.94
CA GLN A 495 -16.52 19.57 -13.23
C GLN A 495 -16.48 18.40 -14.23
N GLN A 496 -17.20 18.52 -15.36
CA GLN A 496 -17.30 17.49 -16.41
C GLN A 496 -17.97 16.17 -15.98
N ALA A 497 -18.69 16.16 -14.87
CA ALA A 497 -19.43 14.98 -14.43
C ALA A 497 -20.86 15.31 -14.00
N ALA A 498 -21.80 14.43 -14.35
CA ALA A 498 -23.19 14.58 -14.01
C ALA A 498 -23.45 14.00 -12.60
N PRO A 499 -24.08 14.76 -11.69
CA PRO A 499 -24.49 14.21 -10.42
C PRO A 499 -25.71 13.31 -10.60
N LEU A 500 -25.61 12.08 -10.10
CA LEU A 500 -26.68 11.11 -10.01
C LEU A 500 -27.20 11.09 -8.56
N MET A 501 -28.50 11.18 -8.41
CA MET A 501 -29.15 11.13 -7.11
C MET A 501 -29.80 9.77 -6.93
N PHE A 502 -29.43 9.08 -5.85
CA PHE A 502 -30.00 7.79 -5.48
C PHE A 502 -30.67 7.86 -4.12
N ARG A 503 -31.84 7.24 -4.00
CA ARG A 503 -32.51 7.03 -2.72
C ARG A 503 -32.00 5.72 -2.10
N VAL A 504 -31.62 5.74 -0.82
CA VAL A 504 -31.28 4.52 -0.09
C VAL A 504 -32.56 3.77 0.26
N THR A 505 -32.62 2.49 -0.09
CA THR A 505 -33.75 1.60 0.20
C THR A 505 -33.30 0.43 1.10
N GLY A 506 -34.24 -0.20 1.81
CA GLY A 506 -33.93 -1.32 2.70
C GLY A 506 -33.45 -0.95 4.12
N GLY A 507 -33.49 0.34 4.47
CA GLY A 507 -33.09 0.85 5.79
C GLY A 507 -31.61 1.25 5.84
N ALA A 508 -31.32 2.36 6.52
CA ALA A 508 -29.96 2.83 6.70
C ALA A 508 -29.32 2.18 7.94
N PRO A 509 -28.06 1.70 7.87
CA PRO A 509 -27.37 1.19 9.03
C PRO A 509 -27.16 2.32 10.05
N ALA A 510 -27.12 1.97 11.34
CA ALA A 510 -27.07 2.93 12.44
C ALA A 510 -25.87 3.90 12.38
N ASN A 511 -24.79 3.48 11.70
CA ASN A 511 -23.56 4.26 11.57
C ASN A 511 -23.50 5.08 10.26
N LEU A 512 -24.55 5.10 9.44
CA LEU A 512 -24.58 5.92 8.23
C LEU A 512 -24.79 7.38 8.61
N GLY A 513 -24.01 8.29 8.02
CA GLY A 513 -24.09 9.72 8.30
C GLY A 513 -23.86 10.54 7.05
N VAL A 514 -24.42 11.75 7.03
CA VAL A 514 -24.25 12.71 5.93
C VAL A 514 -22.77 13.05 5.76
N GLY A 515 -22.34 13.18 4.50
CA GLY A 515 -20.96 13.51 4.12
C GLY A 515 -20.02 12.31 4.05
N LYS A 516 -20.45 11.11 4.44
CA LYS A 516 -19.59 9.92 4.32
C LYS A 516 -19.38 9.52 2.85
N PRO A 517 -18.13 9.26 2.43
CA PRO A 517 -17.85 8.73 1.10
C PRO A 517 -18.22 7.24 1.03
N LEU A 518 -18.65 6.80 -0.14
CA LEU A 518 -18.96 5.41 -0.44
C LEU A 518 -18.71 5.12 -1.92
N LYS A 519 -18.65 3.83 -2.28
CA LYS A 519 -18.56 3.38 -3.67
C LYS A 519 -19.94 3.04 -4.18
N VAL A 520 -20.36 3.61 -5.30
CA VAL A 520 -21.63 3.29 -5.95
C VAL A 520 -21.37 2.37 -7.12
N ILE A 521 -22.01 1.21 -7.14
CA ILE A 521 -21.94 0.25 -8.23
C ILE A 521 -23.23 0.31 -9.02
N LEU A 522 -23.11 0.61 -10.31
CA LEU A 522 -24.21 0.60 -11.27
C LEU A 522 -24.09 -0.64 -12.14
N GLN A 523 -25.06 -1.56 -12.03
CA GLN A 523 -25.16 -2.75 -12.86
C GLN A 523 -26.13 -2.50 -14.01
N SER A 524 -25.64 -2.72 -15.22
CA SER A 524 -26.41 -2.64 -16.45
C SER A 524 -27.32 -3.86 -16.62
N THR A 525 -28.39 -3.71 -17.40
CA THR A 525 -29.18 -4.83 -17.94
C THR A 525 -28.43 -5.60 -19.03
N LEU A 526 -27.34 -5.04 -19.55
CA LEU A 526 -26.48 -5.70 -20.53
C LEU A 526 -25.54 -6.68 -19.81
N GLU A 527 -25.60 -7.94 -20.20
CA GLU A 527 -24.71 -8.98 -19.70
C GLU A 527 -23.48 -9.14 -20.60
N VAL A 528 -22.34 -9.37 -19.96
CA VAL A 528 -21.06 -9.65 -20.61
C VAL A 528 -20.60 -11.04 -20.17
N ARG A 529 -20.02 -11.80 -21.11
CA ARG A 529 -19.40 -13.09 -20.81
C ARG A 529 -18.03 -12.86 -20.16
N GLY A 530 -17.73 -13.63 -19.12
CA GLY A 530 -16.46 -13.59 -18.42
C GLY A 530 -16.44 -14.51 -17.22
N ILE A 531 -15.33 -14.48 -16.47
CA ILE A 531 -15.15 -15.32 -15.28
C ILE A 531 -15.31 -14.44 -14.05
N VAL A 532 -16.26 -14.78 -13.18
CA VAL A 532 -16.48 -14.06 -11.92
C VAL A 532 -15.52 -14.58 -10.87
N LEU A 533 -14.70 -13.70 -10.34
CA LEU A 533 -13.74 -14.01 -9.27
C LEU A 533 -13.97 -13.10 -8.05
N PRO A 534 -13.61 -13.56 -6.85
CA PRO A 534 -13.42 -12.68 -5.70
C PRO A 534 -12.41 -11.57 -6.05
N ALA A 535 -12.64 -10.35 -5.55
CA ALA A 535 -11.69 -9.26 -5.72
C ALA A 535 -10.32 -9.56 -5.08
N SER A 536 -10.29 -10.45 -4.08
CA SER A 536 -9.06 -10.95 -3.44
C SER A 536 -8.17 -11.79 -4.36
N SER A 537 -8.70 -12.34 -5.46
CA SER A 537 -7.91 -13.05 -6.48
C SER A 537 -6.99 -12.13 -7.27
N LEU A 538 -7.31 -10.84 -7.32
CA LEU A 538 -6.63 -9.88 -8.16
C LEU A 538 -5.50 -9.19 -7.40
N VAL A 539 -4.28 -9.30 -7.93
CA VAL A 539 -3.10 -8.59 -7.42
C VAL A 539 -2.46 -7.74 -8.50
N ARG A 540 -1.48 -6.92 -8.12
CA ARG A 540 -0.70 -6.11 -9.06
C ARG A 540 0.67 -6.76 -9.26
N ALA A 541 1.01 -7.01 -10.51
CA ALA A 541 2.37 -7.40 -10.87
C ALA A 541 3.35 -6.24 -10.61
N PRO A 542 4.66 -6.49 -10.58
CA PRO A 542 5.67 -5.43 -10.50
C PRO A 542 5.56 -4.37 -11.61
N SER A 543 4.98 -4.73 -12.77
CA SER A 543 4.66 -3.80 -13.87
C SER A 543 3.47 -2.87 -13.58
N GLY A 544 2.74 -3.09 -12.49
CA GLY A 544 1.50 -2.39 -12.15
C GLY A 544 0.24 -2.96 -12.83
N LEU A 545 0.38 -3.94 -13.72
CA LEU A 545 -0.75 -4.57 -14.39
C LEU A 545 -1.54 -5.50 -13.44
N PRO A 546 -2.88 -5.61 -13.61
CA PRO A 546 -3.69 -6.56 -12.88
C PRO A 546 -3.34 -8.00 -13.29
N VAL A 547 -3.05 -8.85 -12.31
CA VAL A 547 -2.79 -10.27 -12.52
C VAL A 547 -3.57 -11.14 -11.54
N VAL A 548 -3.87 -12.36 -11.95
CA VAL A 548 -4.36 -13.44 -11.09
C VAL A 548 -3.34 -14.57 -11.08
N TRP A 549 -3.22 -15.27 -9.95
CA TRP A 549 -2.37 -16.46 -9.86
C TRP A 549 -3.16 -17.69 -10.29
N VAL A 550 -2.65 -18.43 -11.27
CA VAL A 550 -3.24 -19.70 -11.73
C VAL A 550 -2.36 -20.84 -11.26
N LYS A 551 -2.96 -21.83 -10.60
CA LYS A 551 -2.30 -23.03 -10.12
C LYS A 551 -2.26 -24.07 -11.25
N THR A 552 -1.14 -24.14 -11.96
CA THR A 552 -0.95 -25.05 -13.10
C THR A 552 -0.63 -26.47 -12.62
N GLU A 553 0.25 -26.59 -11.63
CA GLU A 553 0.62 -27.88 -11.02
C GLU A 553 0.38 -27.88 -9.50
N ALA A 554 0.67 -28.98 -8.83
CA ALA A 554 0.43 -29.10 -7.39
C ALA A 554 1.19 -28.04 -6.56
N GLU A 555 2.38 -27.64 -7.01
CA GLU A 555 3.28 -26.68 -6.36
C GLU A 555 3.73 -25.54 -7.27
N ARG A 556 3.14 -25.40 -8.48
CA ARG A 556 3.49 -24.35 -9.47
C ARG A 556 2.33 -23.39 -9.68
N PHE A 557 2.63 -22.09 -9.60
CA PHE A 557 1.67 -21.01 -9.82
C PHE A 557 2.19 -20.02 -10.86
N GLU A 558 1.35 -19.66 -11.82
CA GLU A 558 1.73 -18.79 -12.94
C GLU A 558 0.88 -17.51 -12.95
N PRO A 559 1.53 -16.34 -13.12
CA PRO A 559 0.81 -15.07 -13.15
C PRO A 559 0.14 -14.88 -14.50
N HIS A 560 -1.17 -14.64 -14.50
CA HIS A 560 -1.94 -14.34 -15.71
C HIS A 560 -2.39 -12.89 -15.68
N THR A 561 -2.01 -12.11 -16.70
CA THR A 561 -2.47 -10.73 -16.84
C THR A 561 -3.90 -10.70 -17.33
N VAL A 562 -4.77 -10.01 -16.60
CA VAL A 562 -6.21 -10.01 -16.86
C VAL A 562 -6.75 -8.61 -17.08
N ARG A 563 -7.83 -8.51 -17.86
CA ARG A 563 -8.68 -7.32 -17.90
C ARG A 563 -9.96 -7.63 -17.14
N TYR A 564 -10.34 -6.75 -16.22
CA TYR A 564 -11.50 -6.96 -15.36
C TYR A 564 -12.35 -5.70 -15.27
N GLU A 565 -13.63 -5.90 -14.94
CA GLU A 565 -14.56 -4.85 -14.56
C GLU A 565 -15.07 -5.15 -13.13
N PRO A 566 -15.34 -4.13 -12.29
CA PRO A 566 -16.01 -4.34 -11.01
C PRO A 566 -17.38 -4.99 -11.21
N LEU A 567 -17.79 -5.90 -10.32
CA LEU A 567 -19.12 -6.51 -10.39
C LEU A 567 -20.02 -6.04 -9.25
N ASP A 568 -19.54 -6.17 -8.01
CA ASP A 568 -20.35 -5.87 -6.83
C ASP A 568 -19.60 -5.41 -5.58
N GLY A 569 -18.38 -4.90 -5.77
CA GLY A 569 -17.51 -4.44 -4.70
C GLY A 569 -16.81 -5.55 -3.90
N GLN A 570 -17.25 -6.80 -4.02
CA GLN A 570 -16.56 -7.97 -3.44
C GLN A 570 -16.04 -8.92 -4.53
N ARG A 571 -16.70 -8.92 -5.69
CA ARG A 571 -16.35 -9.71 -6.87
C ARG A 571 -16.04 -8.81 -8.04
N VAL A 572 -15.26 -9.37 -8.96
CA VAL A 572 -14.88 -8.77 -10.24
C VAL A 572 -15.26 -9.72 -11.37
N LEU A 573 -15.56 -9.16 -12.54
CA LEU A 573 -15.74 -9.91 -13.77
C LEU A 573 -14.47 -9.80 -14.60
N VAL A 574 -13.76 -10.91 -14.79
CA VAL A 574 -12.62 -11.00 -15.71
C VAL A 574 -13.16 -11.18 -17.13
N VAL A 575 -12.95 -10.18 -17.98
CA VAL A 575 -13.44 -10.14 -19.36
C VAL A 575 -12.41 -10.63 -20.39
N ALA A 576 -11.13 -10.71 -20.00
CA ALA A 576 -10.06 -11.24 -20.85
C ALA A 576 -8.82 -11.65 -20.04
N GLY A 577 -8.00 -12.53 -20.62
CA GLY A 577 -6.70 -12.94 -20.05
C GLY A 577 -6.75 -14.20 -19.17
N LEU A 578 -7.91 -14.84 -19.07
CA LEU A 578 -8.12 -16.06 -18.31
C LEU A 578 -9.06 -16.98 -19.11
N ALA A 579 -8.74 -18.28 -19.15
CA ALA A 579 -9.57 -19.29 -19.80
C ALA A 579 -10.43 -20.05 -18.76
N ALA A 580 -11.50 -20.69 -19.24
CA ALA A 580 -12.24 -21.65 -18.44
C ALA A 580 -11.34 -22.83 -18.03
N ASP A 581 -11.74 -23.55 -16.98
CA ASP A 581 -11.07 -24.72 -16.40
C ASP A 581 -9.71 -24.46 -15.75
N MET A 582 -9.22 -23.21 -15.75
CA MET A 582 -8.01 -22.81 -15.02
C MET A 582 -8.29 -22.72 -13.52
N ARG A 583 -7.39 -23.24 -12.68
CA ARG A 583 -7.50 -23.14 -11.21
C ARG A 583 -6.94 -21.81 -10.72
N VAL A 584 -7.80 -20.86 -10.45
CA VAL A 584 -7.41 -19.50 -10.03
C VAL A 584 -7.35 -19.41 -8.51
N VAL A 585 -6.32 -18.76 -7.99
CA VAL A 585 -6.19 -18.49 -6.55
C VAL A 585 -7.24 -17.46 -6.11
N THR A 586 -8.03 -17.82 -5.11
CA THR A 586 -9.11 -17.00 -4.51
C THR A 586 -8.73 -16.41 -3.16
N GLU A 587 -7.89 -17.12 -2.41
CA GLU A 587 -7.36 -16.70 -1.11
C GLU A 587 -5.85 -16.88 -1.07
N GLY A 588 -5.15 -15.97 -0.39
CA GLY A 588 -3.69 -15.99 -0.30
C GLY A 588 -2.95 -15.39 -1.50
N ALA A 589 -3.65 -14.89 -2.54
CA ALA A 589 -3.04 -14.31 -3.74
C ALA A 589 -2.06 -13.16 -3.43
N THR A 590 -2.40 -12.28 -2.47
CA THR A 590 -1.52 -11.20 -2.01
C THR A 590 -0.23 -11.71 -1.37
N LEU A 591 -0.32 -12.79 -0.59
CA LEU A 591 0.83 -13.41 0.07
C LEU A 591 1.73 -14.11 -0.95
N LEU A 592 1.13 -14.82 -1.92
CA LEU A 592 1.87 -15.40 -3.05
C LEU A 592 2.62 -14.33 -3.83
N ASN A 593 1.99 -13.17 -4.06
CA ASN A 593 2.62 -12.07 -4.79
C ASN A 593 3.87 -11.49 -4.08
N GLN A 594 4.01 -11.72 -2.77
CA GLN A 594 5.16 -11.25 -1.97
C GLN A 594 6.36 -12.22 -1.99
N ILE A 595 6.20 -13.44 -2.52
CA ILE A 595 7.28 -14.41 -2.66
C ILE A 595 8.32 -13.87 -3.67
N ARG A 596 9.59 -13.92 -3.27
CA ARG A 596 10.73 -13.36 -4.00
C ARG A 596 11.53 -14.42 -4.73
#